data_AF-A0AA46NSR3-F1
#
_entry.id   AF-A0AA46NSR3-F1
#
_cell.length_a   1.000
_cell.length_b   1.000
_cell.length_c   1.000
_cell.angle_alpha   90.00
_cell.angle_beta   90.00
_cell.angle_gamma   90.00
#
_symmetry.space_group_name_H-M   'P 1'
#
loop_
_entity.id
_entity.type
_entity.pdbx_description
1 polymer ?
#
loop_
_entity_poly.entity_id
_entity_poly.type
_entity_poly.pdbx_seq_one_letter_code
_entity_poly.pdbx_strand_id
1 'polypeptide(L)'
;MLTRRRFLTLAPSIVGLCTIGSSVFATVSTLAASDAELKRQMLGKLTTELNDATLANTQTQNLFKTLFNWDTATFDLNTINTIVAYSFGYRPALSGNTMPESGPINEQIADAVYMLYQMNPVLIYAQWEVASILKSKYHLESDKVISVGNPTINTNGVVTASIDQVAAMIVKKASISLGKVAIFTHADQQSLAIDISKIYGMNAAIPKGIVMPINYDVDALPAQNRRRDLYILTNLSTRMGILRTQLINQKYPNG
;
A
#
# COMPACT_ATOMS: atom_id res chain seq x y z
N MET A 1 -3.26 40.19 -17.51
CA MET A 1 -1.97 40.88 -17.24
C MET A 1 -2.11 41.65 -15.95
N LEU A 2 -1.35 41.31 -14.90
CA LEU A 2 -0.85 42.22 -13.86
C LEU A 2 0.06 41.40 -12.93
N THR A 3 1.34 41.43 -13.26
CA THR A 3 2.46 40.87 -12.51
C THR A 3 2.73 41.76 -11.30
N ARG A 4 2.89 41.20 -10.09
CA ARG A 4 3.60 41.91 -9.01
C ARG A 4 4.34 40.94 -8.09
N ARG A 5 5.60 40.70 -8.46
CA ARG A 5 6.65 40.22 -7.55
C ARG A 5 6.93 41.32 -6.51
N ARG A 6 7.04 40.95 -5.24
CA ARG A 6 7.71 41.75 -4.21
C ARG A 6 8.80 40.89 -3.57
N PHE A 7 10.03 41.13 -4.01
CA PHE A 7 11.23 40.77 -3.27
C PHE A 7 11.55 41.96 -2.36
N LEU A 8 11.68 41.72 -1.06
CA LEU A 8 12.33 42.65 -0.15
C LEU A 8 13.62 42.00 0.36
N THR A 9 14.70 42.67 -0.03
CA THR A 9 16.09 42.46 0.35
C THR A 9 16.34 43.00 1.76
N LEU A 10 16.87 42.17 2.66
CA LEU A 10 17.64 42.65 3.81
C LEU A 10 18.79 41.66 4.06
N ALA A 11 20.00 42.10 3.76
CA ALA A 11 21.25 41.50 4.24
C ALA A 11 21.66 42.18 5.56
N PRO A 12 22.38 41.45 6.41
CA PRO A 12 23.56 42.04 7.02
C PRO A 12 24.81 41.20 6.77
N SER A 13 25.88 41.94 6.51
CA SER A 13 27.26 41.53 6.30
C SER A 13 27.85 40.92 7.56
N ILE A 14 28.43 39.72 7.45
CA ILE A 14 29.52 39.28 8.35
C ILE A 14 30.64 38.73 7.47
N VAL A 15 31.76 39.47 7.48
CA VAL A 15 33.07 39.03 7.02
C VAL A 15 33.67 38.15 8.13
N GLY A 16 34.13 36.95 7.80
CA GLY A 16 34.78 36.05 8.77
C GLY A 16 35.45 34.84 8.12
N LEU A 17 36.75 35.00 7.85
CA LEU A 17 37.82 34.02 7.61
C LEU A 17 37.52 32.68 6.90
N CYS A 18 38.18 32.49 5.76
CA CYS A 18 38.47 31.19 5.16
C CYS A 18 39.22 30.28 6.15
N THR A 19 38.60 29.16 6.52
CA THR A 19 39.32 27.96 6.94
C THR A 19 38.88 26.82 6.03
N ILE A 20 39.86 26.20 5.38
CA ILE A 20 39.70 25.03 4.53
C ILE A 20 39.38 23.87 5.49
N GLY A 21 38.11 23.50 5.56
CA GLY A 21 37.62 22.39 6.36
C GLY A 21 36.59 21.64 5.55
N SER A 22 36.81 20.35 5.39
CA SER A 22 36.05 19.38 4.59
C SER A 22 34.56 19.67 4.55
N SER A 23 33.97 19.55 3.36
CA SER A 23 32.53 19.55 3.12
C SER A 23 31.86 18.42 3.91
N VAL A 24 31.61 18.66 5.19
CA VAL A 24 30.60 17.95 5.95
C VAL A 24 29.30 18.45 5.34
N PHE A 25 28.65 17.61 4.55
CA PHE A 25 27.24 17.79 4.23
C PHE A 25 26.53 18.02 5.56
N ALA A 26 26.17 19.27 5.84
CA ALA A 26 25.27 19.58 6.92
C ALA A 26 23.98 18.84 6.59
N THR A 27 23.77 17.68 7.22
CA THR A 27 22.46 17.12 7.40
C THR A 27 21.69 18.18 8.16
N VAL A 28 20.99 19.04 7.42
CA VAL A 28 19.95 19.88 8.00
C VAL A 28 18.91 18.90 8.51
N SER A 29 19.07 18.45 9.76
CA SER A 29 17.96 17.93 10.55
C SER A 29 17.06 19.11 10.81
N THR A 30 16.30 19.53 9.80
CA THR A 30 15.04 20.19 10.07
C THR A 30 14.26 19.15 10.86
N LEU A 31 14.06 19.38 12.15
CA LEU A 31 13.05 18.66 12.92
C LEU A 31 11.79 18.61 12.05
N ALA A 32 11.36 17.41 11.68
CA ALA A 32 10.17 17.23 10.87
C ALA A 32 9.02 17.98 11.56
N ALA A 33 8.23 18.72 10.77
CA ALA A 33 7.07 19.41 11.31
C ALA A 33 6.18 18.40 12.04
N SER A 34 5.78 18.71 13.28
CA SER A 34 4.83 17.85 13.99
C SER A 34 3.52 17.74 13.20
N ASP A 35 2.81 16.63 13.36
CA ASP A 35 1.49 16.42 12.76
C ASP A 35 0.53 17.58 13.04
N ALA A 36 0.58 18.14 14.24
CA ALA A 36 -0.25 19.29 14.64
C ALA A 36 0.10 20.54 13.82
N GLU A 37 1.38 20.82 13.64
CA GLU A 37 1.85 21.97 12.85
C GLU A 37 1.54 21.78 11.36
N LEU A 38 1.76 20.59 10.81
CA LEU A 38 1.45 20.28 9.42
C LEU A 38 -0.06 20.40 9.15
N LYS A 39 -0.92 19.85 10.03
CA LYS A 39 -2.38 20.02 9.91
C LYS A 39 -2.80 21.49 9.98
N ARG A 40 -2.20 22.29 10.86
CA ARG A 40 -2.47 23.73 10.97
C ARG A 40 -2.12 24.47 9.68
N GLN A 41 -0.97 24.18 9.09
CA GLN A 41 -0.55 24.78 7.81
C GLN A 41 -1.46 24.37 6.66
N MET A 42 -1.80 23.08 6.57
CA MET A 42 -2.75 22.55 5.57
C MET A 42 -4.12 23.24 5.69
N LEU A 43 -4.66 23.34 6.91
CA LEU A 43 -5.93 24.01 7.16
C LEU A 43 -5.91 25.48 6.73
N GLY A 44 -4.87 26.22 7.11
CA GLY A 44 -4.72 27.63 6.72
C GLY A 44 -4.71 27.80 5.19
N LYS A 45 -3.92 26.98 4.49
CA LYS A 45 -3.83 27.00 3.03
C LYS A 45 -5.16 26.63 2.37
N LEU A 46 -5.78 25.53 2.78
CA LEU A 46 -7.06 25.08 2.22
C LEU A 46 -8.21 26.04 2.50
N THR A 47 -8.21 26.71 3.66
CA THR A 47 -9.23 27.75 3.96
C THR A 47 -9.15 28.89 2.95
N THR A 48 -7.93 29.32 2.60
CA THR A 48 -7.73 30.36 1.58
C THR A 48 -8.10 29.88 0.19
N GLU A 49 -7.66 28.69 -0.23
CA GLU A 49 -7.88 28.19 -1.59
C GLU A 49 -9.35 27.81 -1.86
N LEU A 50 -10.03 27.25 -0.86
CA LEU A 50 -11.43 26.82 -0.99
C LEU A 50 -12.43 27.90 -0.61
N ASN A 51 -11.98 28.97 0.04
CA ASN A 51 -12.83 30.02 0.62
C ASN A 51 -13.97 29.45 1.51
N ASP A 52 -13.70 28.35 2.20
CA ASP A 52 -14.65 27.65 3.07
C ASP A 52 -13.86 26.94 4.19
N ALA A 53 -13.93 27.48 5.41
CA ALA A 53 -13.20 26.95 6.56
C ALA A 53 -13.72 25.58 7.03
N THR A 54 -15.02 25.31 6.86
CA THR A 54 -15.64 24.04 7.28
C THR A 54 -15.23 22.92 6.32
N LEU A 55 -15.33 23.19 5.02
CA LEU A 55 -14.85 22.29 3.99
C LEU A 55 -13.34 22.08 4.12
N ALA A 56 -12.55 23.14 4.31
CA ALA A 56 -11.11 23.04 4.50
C ALA A 56 -10.73 22.16 5.69
N ASN A 57 -11.41 22.30 6.83
CA ASN A 57 -11.18 21.42 7.98
C ASN A 57 -11.45 19.95 7.63
N THR A 58 -12.56 19.67 6.95
CA THR A 58 -12.90 18.32 6.49
C THR A 58 -11.82 17.75 5.55
N GLN A 59 -11.39 18.54 4.56
CA GLN A 59 -10.38 18.12 3.60
C GLN A 59 -9.00 17.94 4.25
N THR A 60 -8.62 18.79 5.21
CA THR A 60 -7.37 18.61 5.97
C THR A 60 -7.33 17.26 6.67
N GLN A 61 -8.41 16.84 7.34
CA GLN A 61 -8.43 15.54 8.03
C GLN A 61 -8.32 14.37 7.03
N ASN A 62 -9.08 14.45 5.94
CA ASN A 62 -9.10 13.42 4.88
C ASN A 62 -7.74 13.27 4.19
N LEU A 63 -7.16 14.39 3.74
CA LEU A 63 -5.87 14.43 3.07
C LEU A 63 -4.75 14.01 4.02
N PHE A 64 -4.75 14.52 5.26
CA PHE A 64 -3.71 14.18 6.22
C PHE A 64 -3.70 12.68 6.51
N LYS A 65 -4.88 12.11 6.78
CA LYS A 65 -5.03 10.67 6.99
C LYS A 65 -4.56 9.87 5.77
N THR A 66 -4.88 10.29 4.55
CA THR A 66 -4.55 9.52 3.35
C THR A 66 -3.08 9.61 2.97
N LEU A 67 -2.47 10.79 3.12
CA LEU A 67 -1.11 11.07 2.67
C LEU A 67 -0.04 10.69 3.69
N PHE A 68 -0.34 10.77 4.99
CA PHE A 68 0.67 10.65 6.04
C PHE A 68 0.45 9.47 7.00
N ASN A 69 -0.75 8.87 7.05
CA ASN A 69 -0.97 7.69 7.89
C ASN A 69 -0.60 6.40 7.14
N TRP A 70 0.67 6.02 7.27
CA TRP A 70 1.24 4.79 6.72
C TRP A 70 1.38 3.67 7.75
N ASP A 71 1.32 4.01 9.05
CA ASP A 71 1.43 3.04 10.13
C ASP A 71 0.28 2.03 10.09
N THR A 72 0.65 0.76 10.18
CA THR A 72 -0.28 -0.36 10.13
C THR A 72 -0.34 -1.04 11.48
N ALA A 73 -1.56 -1.42 11.90
CA ALA A 73 -1.73 -2.23 13.09
C ALA A 73 -0.99 -3.57 12.92
N THR A 74 -0.54 -4.13 14.04
CA THR A 74 0.14 -5.44 14.07
C THR A 74 -0.62 -6.45 14.92
N PHE A 75 -0.50 -7.73 14.58
CA PHE A 75 -0.90 -8.85 15.46
C PHE A 75 0.31 -9.66 15.90
N ASP A 76 0.29 -10.10 17.16
CA ASP A 76 1.23 -11.11 17.64
C ASP A 76 1.01 -12.42 16.89
N LEU A 77 2.11 -13.08 16.52
CA LEU A 77 2.12 -14.17 15.54
C LEU A 77 1.24 -15.36 15.92
N ASN A 78 1.18 -15.69 17.21
CA ASN A 78 0.39 -16.80 17.77
C ASN A 78 -1.11 -16.53 17.88
N THR A 79 -1.56 -15.28 17.61
CA THR A 79 -2.98 -14.93 17.68
C THR A 79 -3.67 -14.93 16.31
N ILE A 80 -2.90 -15.10 15.24
CA ILE A 80 -3.38 -15.06 13.86
C ILE A 80 -4.21 -16.32 13.57
N ASN A 81 -5.36 -16.15 12.95
CA ASN A 81 -6.28 -17.25 12.60
C ASN A 81 -6.31 -17.54 11.10
N THR A 82 -5.90 -16.58 10.27
CA THR A 82 -5.89 -16.71 8.81
C THR A 82 -4.79 -15.85 8.23
N ILE A 83 -4.16 -16.34 7.17
CA ILE A 83 -3.21 -15.57 6.37
C ILE A 83 -3.88 -15.16 5.06
N VAL A 84 -3.78 -13.87 4.72
CA VAL A 84 -4.16 -13.36 3.40
C VAL A 84 -2.95 -12.77 2.71
N ALA A 85 -2.66 -13.26 1.50
CA ALA A 85 -1.53 -12.79 0.70
C ALA A 85 -2.00 -12.11 -0.59
N TYR A 86 -1.73 -10.82 -0.72
CA TYR A 86 -1.97 -10.06 -1.96
C TYR A 86 -0.69 -9.97 -2.77
N SER A 87 -0.79 -10.23 -4.07
CA SER A 87 0.36 -10.15 -4.96
C SER A 87 0.77 -8.70 -5.24
N PHE A 88 1.97 -8.55 -5.78
CA PHE A 88 2.56 -7.29 -6.19
C PHE A 88 3.13 -7.39 -7.60
N GLY A 89 2.32 -7.02 -8.59
CA GLY A 89 2.66 -7.16 -9.99
C GLY A 89 2.69 -8.62 -10.46
N TYR A 90 3.05 -8.79 -11.73
CA TYR A 90 3.24 -10.07 -12.41
C TYR A 90 4.05 -9.79 -13.69
N ARG A 91 4.64 -10.82 -14.30
CA ARG A 91 5.41 -10.74 -15.55
C ARG A 91 4.62 -11.33 -16.72
N PRO A 92 4.99 -11.00 -17.98
CA PRO A 92 4.44 -11.68 -19.15
C PRO A 92 4.59 -13.20 -19.05
N ALA A 93 3.79 -13.94 -19.81
CA ALA A 93 3.99 -15.38 -19.94
C ALA A 93 5.34 -15.67 -20.63
N LEU A 94 6.04 -16.71 -20.18
CA LEU A 94 7.18 -17.25 -20.92
C LEU A 94 6.73 -17.77 -22.29
N SER A 95 7.66 -17.81 -23.24
CA SER A 95 7.40 -18.40 -24.57
C SER A 95 6.84 -19.82 -24.43
N GLY A 96 5.69 -20.06 -25.04
CA GLY A 96 4.98 -21.34 -24.98
C GLY A 96 3.97 -21.47 -23.83
N ASN A 97 3.92 -20.52 -22.90
CA ASN A 97 2.93 -20.49 -21.81
C ASN A 97 1.81 -19.48 -22.11
N THR A 98 0.61 -19.80 -21.62
CA THR A 98 -0.55 -18.88 -21.69
C THR A 98 -0.69 -18.05 -20.41
N MET A 99 -0.28 -18.60 -19.27
CA MET A 99 -0.39 -17.95 -17.97
C MET A 99 0.75 -16.96 -17.72
N PRO A 100 0.46 -15.77 -17.14
CA PRO A 100 1.50 -14.84 -16.72
C PRO A 100 2.41 -15.48 -15.67
N GLU A 101 3.63 -14.96 -15.55
CA GLU A 101 4.54 -15.35 -14.49
C GLU A 101 4.29 -14.53 -13.22
N SER A 102 4.44 -15.14 -12.05
CA SER A 102 4.27 -14.44 -10.77
C SER A 102 5.35 -13.37 -10.54
N GLY A 103 6.57 -13.59 -11.01
CA GLY A 103 7.69 -12.67 -10.78
C GLY A 103 8.31 -12.76 -9.37
N PRO A 104 9.50 -12.19 -9.17
CA PRO A 104 10.35 -12.42 -7.99
C PRO A 104 9.83 -11.79 -6.70
N ILE A 105 9.04 -10.71 -6.78
CA ILE A 105 8.47 -10.08 -5.58
C ILE A 105 7.40 -10.95 -4.96
N ASN A 106 6.59 -11.63 -5.77
CA ASN A 106 5.57 -12.57 -5.28
C ASN A 106 6.20 -13.82 -4.64
N GLU A 107 7.41 -14.20 -5.06
CA GLU A 107 8.18 -15.24 -4.37
C GLU A 107 8.62 -14.77 -2.98
N GLN A 108 9.16 -13.56 -2.85
CA GLN A 108 9.50 -13.01 -1.52
C GLN A 108 8.27 -12.89 -0.60
N ILE A 109 7.09 -12.56 -1.16
CA ILE A 109 5.83 -12.59 -0.40
C ILE A 109 5.49 -14.01 0.03
N ALA A 110 5.60 -15.00 -0.86
CA ALA A 110 5.34 -16.41 -0.55
C ALA A 110 6.29 -16.94 0.53
N ASP A 111 7.57 -16.57 0.49
CA ASP A 111 8.57 -16.95 1.47
C ASP A 111 8.21 -16.40 2.87
N ALA A 112 7.79 -15.14 2.95
CA ALA A 112 7.33 -14.53 4.19
C ALA A 112 6.05 -15.20 4.73
N VAL A 113 5.10 -15.52 3.85
CA VAL A 113 3.88 -16.27 4.21
C VAL A 113 4.22 -17.64 4.78
N TYR A 114 5.12 -18.37 4.11
CA TYR A 114 5.53 -19.70 4.55
C TYR A 114 6.24 -19.67 5.90
N MET A 115 7.07 -18.64 6.14
CA MET A 115 7.72 -18.44 7.44
C MET A 115 6.70 -18.35 8.58
N LEU A 116 5.62 -17.57 8.43
CA LEU A 116 4.56 -17.53 9.43
C LEU A 116 3.82 -18.86 9.53
N TYR A 117 3.48 -19.48 8.39
CA TYR A 117 2.75 -20.74 8.36
C TYR A 117 3.49 -21.86 9.11
N GLN A 118 4.83 -21.91 9.03
CA GLN A 118 5.64 -22.86 9.80
C GLN A 118 5.52 -22.67 11.32
N MET A 119 5.37 -21.43 11.78
CA MET A 119 5.23 -21.10 13.21
C MET A 119 3.78 -21.24 13.71
N ASN A 120 2.81 -20.93 12.87
CA ASN A 120 1.38 -20.96 13.18
C ASN A 120 0.59 -21.46 11.97
N PRO A 121 0.42 -22.78 11.81
CA PRO A 121 -0.26 -23.37 10.66
C PRO A 121 -1.75 -23.01 10.65
N VAL A 122 -2.11 -22.06 9.81
CA VAL A 122 -3.48 -21.59 9.60
C VAL A 122 -3.81 -21.55 8.11
N LEU A 123 -5.10 -21.50 7.77
CA LEU A 123 -5.54 -21.44 6.38
C LEU A 123 -5.00 -20.18 5.68
N ILE A 124 -4.51 -20.36 4.45
CA ILE A 124 -3.97 -19.29 3.61
C ILE A 124 -4.94 -19.02 2.47
N TYR A 125 -5.37 -17.76 2.34
CA TYR A 125 -5.98 -17.26 1.12
C TYR A 125 -4.96 -16.38 0.39
N ALA A 126 -4.51 -16.83 -0.77
CA ALA A 126 -3.50 -16.12 -1.53
C ALA A 126 -4.02 -15.76 -2.92
N GLN A 127 -3.69 -14.56 -3.37
CA GLN A 127 -3.85 -14.23 -4.78
C GLN A 127 -3.01 -15.20 -5.62
N TRP A 128 -3.49 -15.53 -6.82
CA TRP A 128 -2.96 -16.62 -7.63
C TRP A 128 -1.43 -16.60 -7.79
N GLU A 129 -0.81 -15.42 -7.96
CA GLU A 129 0.63 -15.30 -8.17
C GLU A 129 1.39 -15.90 -6.97
N VAL A 130 0.98 -15.54 -5.75
CA VAL A 130 1.59 -16.04 -4.51
C VAL A 130 1.15 -17.48 -4.24
N ALA A 131 -0.12 -17.82 -4.48
CA ALA A 131 -0.65 -19.16 -4.28
C ALA A 131 0.07 -20.20 -5.14
N SER A 132 0.40 -19.85 -6.39
CA SER A 132 1.12 -20.73 -7.31
C SER A 132 2.50 -21.10 -6.78
N ILE A 133 3.21 -20.14 -6.17
CA ILE A 133 4.54 -20.34 -5.58
C ILE A 133 4.45 -21.16 -4.30
N LEU A 134 3.48 -20.86 -3.42
CA LEU A 134 3.25 -21.67 -2.22
C LEU A 134 2.98 -23.14 -2.55
N LYS A 135 2.29 -23.41 -3.66
CA LYS A 135 2.04 -24.77 -4.15
C LYS A 135 3.28 -25.41 -4.77
N SER A 136 3.99 -24.69 -5.65
CA SER A 136 5.10 -25.27 -6.42
C SER A 136 6.40 -25.40 -5.62
N LYS A 137 6.77 -24.37 -4.85
CA LYS A 137 8.03 -24.29 -4.07
C LYS A 137 7.92 -24.95 -2.70
N TYR A 138 6.79 -24.78 -2.04
CA TYR A 138 6.59 -25.21 -0.65
C TYR A 138 5.66 -26.42 -0.50
N HIS A 139 5.10 -26.93 -1.61
CA HIS A 139 4.21 -28.08 -1.63
C HIS A 139 3.02 -27.94 -0.66
N LEU A 140 2.51 -26.71 -0.49
CA LEU A 140 1.31 -26.48 0.30
C LEU A 140 0.07 -26.86 -0.50
N GLU A 141 -0.57 -27.95 -0.10
CA GLU A 141 -1.75 -28.50 -0.75
C GLU A 141 -2.97 -27.58 -0.70
N SER A 142 -3.99 -27.91 -1.50
CA SER A 142 -5.18 -27.05 -1.68
C SER A 142 -6.07 -26.95 -0.44
N ASP A 143 -5.91 -27.82 0.56
CA ASP A 143 -6.54 -27.71 1.87
C ASP A 143 -5.83 -26.70 2.80
N LYS A 144 -4.59 -26.31 2.47
CA LYS A 144 -3.81 -25.29 3.19
C LYS A 144 -3.80 -23.94 2.49
N VAL A 145 -3.78 -23.94 1.15
CA VAL A 145 -3.72 -22.73 0.32
C VAL A 145 -4.90 -22.66 -0.66
N ILE A 146 -5.78 -21.70 -0.42
CA ILE A 146 -6.88 -21.34 -1.30
C ILE A 146 -6.42 -20.23 -2.25
N SER A 147 -6.28 -20.58 -3.53
CA SER A 147 -5.99 -19.59 -4.59
C SER A 147 -7.22 -18.73 -4.89
N VAL A 148 -7.01 -17.42 -5.01
CA VAL A 148 -8.03 -16.42 -5.32
C VAL A 148 -7.57 -15.53 -6.46
N GLY A 149 -8.50 -15.05 -7.30
CA GLY A 149 -8.17 -14.09 -8.37
C GLY A 149 -7.33 -14.68 -9.50
N ASN A 150 -7.57 -15.95 -9.88
CA ASN A 150 -6.93 -16.54 -11.06
C ASN A 150 -7.15 -15.63 -12.29
N PRO A 151 -6.11 -15.40 -13.10
CA PRO A 151 -6.22 -14.52 -14.24
C PRO A 151 -7.17 -15.09 -15.29
N THR A 152 -7.93 -14.21 -15.92
CA THR A 152 -8.70 -14.57 -17.11
C THR A 152 -7.90 -14.20 -18.34
N ILE A 153 -7.68 -15.16 -19.23
CA ILE A 153 -7.00 -14.92 -20.52
C ILE A 153 -8.09 -14.77 -21.58
N ASN A 154 -8.09 -13.65 -22.29
CA ASN A 154 -9.00 -13.39 -23.40
C ASN A 154 -8.26 -12.76 -24.59
N THR A 155 -8.98 -12.46 -25.67
CA THR A 155 -8.42 -11.86 -26.89
C THR A 155 -7.73 -10.51 -26.67
N ASN A 156 -8.06 -9.82 -25.58
CA ASN A 156 -7.51 -8.50 -25.23
C ASN A 156 -6.31 -8.62 -24.28
N GLY A 157 -5.91 -9.85 -23.91
CA GLY A 157 -4.78 -10.13 -23.04
C GLY A 157 -5.17 -10.78 -21.71
N VAL A 158 -4.31 -10.58 -20.71
CA VAL A 158 -4.47 -11.15 -19.37
C VAL A 158 -5.18 -10.14 -18.47
N VAL A 159 -6.29 -10.55 -17.87
CA VAL A 159 -7.01 -9.78 -16.85
C VAL A 159 -6.72 -10.39 -15.48
N THR A 160 -6.02 -9.65 -14.63
CA THR A 160 -5.76 -10.02 -13.23
C THR A 160 -6.73 -9.32 -12.29
N ALA A 161 -6.99 -9.94 -11.14
CA ALA A 161 -7.85 -9.36 -10.13
C ALA A 161 -7.13 -8.24 -9.36
N SER A 162 -7.84 -7.15 -9.08
CA SER A 162 -7.36 -6.09 -8.19
C SER A 162 -7.48 -6.50 -6.72
N ILE A 163 -6.80 -5.78 -5.80
CA ILE A 163 -6.81 -6.07 -4.36
C ILE A 163 -8.24 -6.09 -3.79
N ASP A 164 -9.10 -5.17 -4.22
CA ASP A 164 -10.51 -5.10 -3.80
C ASP A 164 -11.31 -6.30 -4.30
N GLN A 165 -11.10 -6.74 -5.55
CA GLN A 165 -11.73 -7.94 -6.08
C GLN A 165 -11.27 -9.19 -5.33
N VAL A 166 -9.98 -9.30 -5.03
CA VAL A 166 -9.43 -10.42 -4.25
C VAL A 166 -10.00 -10.43 -2.83
N ALA A 167 -10.05 -9.29 -2.15
CA ALA A 167 -10.64 -9.18 -0.81
C ALA A 167 -12.12 -9.62 -0.80
N ALA A 168 -12.91 -9.13 -1.77
CA ALA A 168 -14.31 -9.53 -1.93
C ALA A 168 -14.46 -11.05 -2.15
N MET A 169 -13.62 -11.62 -3.03
CA MET A 169 -13.64 -13.05 -3.32
C MET A 169 -13.24 -13.90 -2.11
N ILE A 170 -12.29 -13.46 -1.29
CA ILE A 170 -11.88 -14.15 -0.06
C ILE A 170 -13.06 -14.23 0.91
N VAL A 171 -13.70 -13.09 1.20
CA VAL A 171 -14.85 -13.05 2.12
C VAL A 171 -16.00 -13.91 1.60
N LYS A 172 -16.26 -13.90 0.29
CA LYS A 172 -17.26 -14.77 -0.33
C LYS A 172 -16.92 -16.26 -0.25
N LYS A 173 -15.63 -16.61 -0.28
CA LYS A 173 -15.15 -18.00 -0.19
C LYS A 173 -15.03 -18.52 1.25
N ALA A 174 -14.97 -17.62 2.24
CA ALA A 174 -14.85 -17.99 3.64
C ALA A 174 -16.14 -18.67 4.11
N SER A 175 -16.04 -19.95 4.48
CA SER A 175 -17.16 -20.71 5.06
C SER A 175 -17.26 -20.56 6.59
N ILE A 176 -16.23 -19.96 7.21
CA ILE A 176 -16.12 -19.69 8.64
C ILE A 176 -15.60 -18.26 8.86
N SER A 177 -15.71 -17.76 10.09
CA SER A 177 -15.07 -16.50 10.47
C SER A 177 -13.56 -16.56 10.23
N LEU A 178 -13.02 -15.55 9.54
CA LEU A 178 -11.59 -15.42 9.26
C LEU A 178 -10.76 -15.06 10.52
N GLY A 179 -11.41 -14.69 11.63
CA GLY A 179 -10.73 -14.29 12.86
C GLY A 179 -9.75 -13.12 12.65
N LYS A 180 -8.58 -13.17 13.31
CA LYS A 180 -7.48 -12.23 13.06
C LYS A 180 -6.75 -12.62 11.77
N VAL A 181 -6.80 -11.71 10.79
CA VAL A 181 -6.24 -11.91 9.45
C VAL A 181 -4.90 -11.20 9.34
N ALA A 182 -3.84 -11.96 9.09
CA ALA A 182 -2.52 -11.43 8.81
C ALA A 182 -2.36 -11.14 7.31
N ILE A 183 -2.08 -9.88 6.98
CA ILE A 183 -1.90 -9.42 5.59
C ILE A 183 -0.43 -9.51 5.19
N PHE A 184 -0.16 -10.19 4.09
CA PHE A 184 1.13 -10.27 3.43
C PHE A 184 1.06 -9.64 2.04
N THR A 185 1.98 -8.74 1.75
CA THR A 185 2.13 -8.08 0.45
C THR A 185 3.44 -7.28 0.46
N HIS A 186 3.72 -6.53 -0.60
CA HIS A 186 4.84 -5.59 -0.64
C HIS A 186 4.70 -4.48 0.42
N ALA A 187 5.81 -4.00 0.99
CA ALA A 187 5.83 -3.03 2.07
C ALA A 187 5.01 -1.77 1.77
N ASP A 188 5.21 -1.16 0.60
CA ASP A 188 4.47 0.04 0.19
C ASP A 188 2.99 -0.24 -0.18
N GLN A 189 2.55 -1.50 -0.25
CA GLN A 189 1.15 -1.90 -0.51
C GLN A 189 0.36 -2.16 0.79
N GLN A 190 1.04 -2.33 1.93
CA GLN A 190 0.42 -2.85 3.16
C GLN A 190 -0.78 -2.02 3.64
N SER A 191 -0.62 -0.70 3.77
CA SER A 191 -1.68 0.16 4.30
C SER A 191 -2.93 0.12 3.42
N LEU A 192 -2.75 0.14 2.10
CA LEU A 192 -3.84 -0.02 1.13
C LEU A 192 -4.52 -1.39 1.26
N ALA A 193 -3.74 -2.46 1.31
CA ALA A 193 -4.26 -3.82 1.42
C ALA A 193 -5.07 -4.03 2.72
N ILE A 194 -4.59 -3.49 3.85
CA ILE A 194 -5.30 -3.53 5.14
C ILE A 194 -6.58 -2.70 5.08
N ASP A 195 -6.52 -1.48 4.55
CA ASP A 195 -7.69 -0.59 4.42
C ASP A 195 -8.79 -1.28 3.59
N ILE A 196 -8.42 -1.86 2.44
CA ILE A 196 -9.35 -2.63 1.59
C ILE A 196 -9.88 -3.87 2.32
N SER A 197 -9.02 -4.64 2.97
CA SER A 197 -9.44 -5.84 3.70
C SER A 197 -10.50 -5.52 4.76
N LYS A 198 -10.31 -4.41 5.49
CA LYS A 198 -11.25 -3.92 6.50
C LYS A 198 -12.57 -3.44 5.89
N ILE A 199 -12.53 -2.81 4.71
CA ILE A 199 -13.75 -2.43 3.97
C ILE A 199 -14.62 -3.65 3.66
N TYR A 200 -14.00 -4.79 3.33
CA TYR A 200 -14.70 -6.05 3.11
C TYR A 200 -15.01 -6.83 4.39
N GLY A 201 -14.75 -6.27 5.57
CA GLY A 201 -15.13 -6.85 6.86
C GLY A 201 -14.08 -7.76 7.50
N MET A 202 -12.84 -7.79 6.99
CA MET A 202 -11.76 -8.55 7.63
C MET A 202 -11.19 -7.80 8.84
N ASN A 203 -10.91 -8.53 9.93
CA ASN A 203 -10.08 -8.01 11.01
C ASN A 203 -8.59 -8.13 10.63
N ALA A 204 -8.12 -7.18 9.82
CA ALA A 204 -6.83 -7.24 9.13
C ALA A 204 -5.73 -6.38 9.79
N ALA A 205 -4.53 -6.95 9.90
CA ALA A 205 -3.30 -6.29 10.36
C ALA A 205 -2.07 -7.00 9.76
N ILE A 206 -0.88 -6.40 9.89
CA ILE A 206 0.37 -7.11 9.54
C ILE A 206 0.84 -8.01 10.70
N PRO A 207 1.53 -9.12 10.42
CA PRO A 207 2.17 -9.94 11.45
C PRO A 207 3.37 -9.21 12.08
N LYS A 208 3.41 -9.14 13.41
CA LYS A 208 4.48 -8.46 14.14
C LYS A 208 5.83 -9.15 13.94
N GLY A 209 6.85 -8.38 13.58
CA GLY A 209 8.24 -8.87 13.47
C GLY A 209 8.57 -9.60 12.16
N ILE A 210 7.63 -9.69 11.21
CA ILE A 210 7.90 -10.19 9.86
C ILE A 210 8.10 -9.03 8.91
N VAL A 211 9.25 -9.00 8.24
CA VAL A 211 9.60 -7.98 7.26
C VAL A 211 8.98 -8.34 5.90
N MET A 212 8.26 -7.40 5.31
CA MET A 212 7.71 -7.54 3.96
C MET A 212 8.73 -7.10 2.89
N PRO A 213 8.63 -7.62 1.66
CA PRO A 213 9.53 -7.22 0.59
C PRO A 213 9.39 -5.73 0.25
N ILE A 214 10.52 -5.11 -0.06
CA ILE A 214 10.65 -3.68 -0.40
C ILE A 214 11.14 -3.45 -1.84
N ASN A 215 11.52 -4.53 -2.53
CA ASN A 215 12.11 -4.47 -3.86
C ASN A 215 11.01 -4.36 -4.92
N TYR A 216 11.37 -3.75 -6.03
CA TYR A 216 10.52 -3.59 -7.21
C TYR A 216 11.03 -4.48 -8.34
N ASP A 217 10.09 -5.01 -9.12
CA ASP A 217 10.41 -5.81 -10.31
C ASP A 217 10.39 -4.91 -11.54
N VAL A 218 11.57 -4.59 -12.07
CA VAL A 218 11.73 -3.74 -13.26
C VAL A 218 11.07 -4.33 -14.51
N ASP A 219 10.86 -5.65 -14.54
CA ASP A 219 10.24 -6.37 -15.65
C ASP A 219 8.73 -6.63 -15.43
N ALA A 220 8.15 -6.12 -14.33
CA ALA A 220 6.73 -6.28 -14.05
C ALA A 220 5.88 -5.75 -15.22
N LEU A 221 4.87 -6.50 -15.65
CA LEU A 221 3.96 -6.06 -16.71
C LEU A 221 3.24 -4.75 -16.32
N PRO A 222 2.65 -4.62 -15.11
CA PRO A 222 2.12 -3.33 -14.66
C PRO A 222 3.25 -2.33 -14.40
N ALA A 223 3.30 -1.26 -15.19
CA ALA A 223 4.39 -0.29 -15.15
C ALA A 223 4.55 0.41 -13.80
N GLN A 224 3.46 0.59 -13.05
CA GLN A 224 3.50 1.15 -11.71
C GLN A 224 4.26 0.28 -10.71
N ASN A 225 4.37 -1.04 -10.93
CA ASN A 225 5.09 -1.97 -10.05
C ASN A 225 6.59 -2.08 -10.37
N ARG A 226 7.09 -1.30 -11.34
CA ARG A 226 8.52 -1.29 -11.73
C ARG A 226 9.39 -0.38 -10.89
N ARG A 227 8.79 0.61 -10.22
CA ARG A 227 9.52 1.62 -9.44
C ARG A 227 8.65 2.27 -8.36
N ARG A 228 9.31 2.63 -7.26
CA ARG A 228 8.67 3.08 -6.02
C ARG A 228 7.91 4.40 -6.14
N ASP A 229 8.52 5.40 -6.75
CA ASP A 229 7.91 6.72 -6.96
C ASP A 229 6.58 6.65 -7.72
N LEU A 230 6.50 5.84 -8.78
CA LEU A 230 5.24 5.62 -9.50
C LEU A 230 4.23 4.85 -8.65
N TYR A 231 4.68 3.79 -7.99
CA TYR A 231 3.79 2.98 -7.17
C TYR A 231 3.16 3.75 -6.02
N ILE A 232 3.95 4.55 -5.29
CA ILE A 232 3.46 5.36 -4.17
C ILE A 232 2.38 6.33 -4.65
N LEU A 233 2.59 6.99 -5.79
CA LEU A 233 1.58 7.88 -6.36
C LEU A 233 0.31 7.13 -6.77
N THR A 234 0.44 5.95 -7.39
CA THR A 234 -0.70 5.08 -7.70
C THR A 234 -1.45 4.68 -6.43
N ASN A 235 -0.75 4.25 -5.39
CA ASN A 235 -1.33 3.84 -4.12
C ASN A 235 -2.12 5.00 -3.47
N LEU A 236 -1.52 6.19 -3.40
CA LEU A 236 -2.20 7.39 -2.89
C LEU A 236 -3.46 7.73 -3.69
N SER A 237 -3.39 7.67 -5.02
CA SER A 237 -4.55 7.88 -5.90
C SER A 237 -5.68 6.87 -5.60
N THR A 238 -5.33 5.59 -5.44
CA THR A 238 -6.29 4.54 -5.08
C THR A 238 -6.91 4.79 -3.71
N ARG A 239 -6.12 5.11 -2.68
CA ARG A 239 -6.62 5.41 -1.32
C ARG A 239 -7.57 6.62 -1.33
N MET A 240 -7.24 7.67 -2.09
CA MET A 240 -8.12 8.83 -2.28
C MET A 240 -9.43 8.44 -2.97
N GLY A 241 -9.38 7.59 -4.01
CA GLY A 241 -10.56 7.07 -4.70
C GLY A 241 -11.47 6.27 -3.77
N ILE A 242 -10.88 5.40 -2.94
CA ILE A 242 -11.60 4.60 -1.93
C ILE A 242 -12.27 5.51 -0.91
N LEU A 243 -11.52 6.46 -0.33
CA LEU A 243 -12.05 7.41 0.65
C LEU A 243 -13.25 8.18 0.08
N ARG A 244 -13.13 8.68 -1.16
CA ARG A 244 -14.23 9.35 -1.85
C ARG A 244 -15.47 8.47 -1.92
N THR A 245 -15.33 7.22 -2.36
CA THR A 245 -16.45 6.27 -2.47
C THR A 245 -17.08 5.99 -1.10
N GLN A 246 -16.27 5.80 -0.04
CA GLN A 246 -16.78 5.59 1.32
C GLN A 246 -17.60 6.79 1.83
N LEU A 247 -17.10 8.01 1.62
CA LEU A 247 -17.79 9.23 2.05
C LEU A 247 -19.11 9.42 1.29
N ILE A 248 -19.14 9.11 -0.01
CA ILE A 248 -20.38 9.13 -0.82
C ILE A 248 -21.38 8.12 -0.26
N ASN A 249 -20.99 6.86 -0.07
CA ASN A 249 -21.88 5.80 0.42
C ASN A 249 -22.38 6.08 1.84
N GLN A 250 -21.56 6.70 2.70
CA GLN A 250 -21.97 7.12 4.04
C GLN A 250 -23.06 8.20 3.98
N LYS A 251 -22.95 9.14 3.04
CA LYS A 251 -23.91 10.25 2.89
C LYS A 251 -25.17 9.83 2.13
N TYR A 252 -25.02 8.94 1.15
CA TYR A 252 -26.05 8.50 0.21
C TYR A 252 -26.07 6.96 0.12
N PRO A 253 -26.56 6.26 1.16
CA PRO A 253 -26.50 4.79 1.20
C PRO A 253 -27.37 4.10 0.15
N ASN A 254 -28.32 4.81 -0.47
CA ASN A 254 -29.27 4.27 -1.44
C ASN A 254 -29.12 4.84 -2.87
N GLY A 255 -28.05 5.60 -3.14
CA GLY A 255 -27.87 6.34 -4.39
C GLY A 255 -28.40 7.76 -4.32
#